data_AF-A0A833WIF5-F1
#
_entry.id   AF-A0A833WIF5-F1
#
_cell.length_a   1.000
_cell.length_b   1.000
_cell.length_c   1.000
_cell.angle_alpha   90.00
_cell.angle_beta   90.00
_cell.angle_gamma   90.00
#
_symmetry.space_group_name_H-M   'P 1'
#
loop_
_entity.id
_entity.type
_entity.pdbx_description
1 polymer ?
#
loop_
_entity_poly.entity_id
_entity_poly.type
_entity_poly.pdbx_seq_one_letter_code
_entity_poly.pdbx_strand_id
1 'polypeptide(L)'
;MQTSRIFASWKNEASLRDGDSWHEIARPQVHGHDINCVTIISGKGNHCFVSGADEKVARVFEAPLSFLKTLNHATSQSSSFSEDIQVDVQILGANMSALGLSQKPIYLQATHETPYRSGNDGLDTLETIPDAVPAVLTEPPIEDQLAWHTLWPESHKLYGHGNELFSLCCDHEGKLVASSCKVRPNLQ
;
A
#
# COMPACT_ATOMS: atom_id res chain seq x y z
N MET A 1 3.31 0.15 16.45
CA MET A 1 3.01 0.49 15.04
C MET A 1 2.64 -0.80 14.34
N GLN A 2 1.46 -0.88 13.73
CA GLN A 2 1.00 -2.03 12.97
C GLN A 2 1.25 -1.84 11.48
N THR A 3 1.44 -2.93 10.74
CA THR A 3 1.56 -2.91 9.28
C THR A 3 0.58 -3.90 8.66
N SER A 4 -0.02 -3.53 7.53
CA SER A 4 -0.59 -4.54 6.63
C SER A 4 0.56 -5.16 5.81
N ARG A 5 0.44 -6.45 5.50
CA ARG A 5 1.50 -7.21 4.81
C ARG A 5 0.89 -8.03 3.70
N ILE A 6 1.48 -7.97 2.51
CA ILE A 6 1.10 -8.79 1.36
C ILE A 6 2.17 -9.84 1.16
N PHE A 7 1.74 -11.09 1.00
CA PHE A 7 2.59 -12.22 0.67
C PHE A 7 2.23 -12.76 -0.72
N ALA A 8 3.25 -13.20 -1.46
CA ALA A 8 3.06 -13.88 -2.73
C ALA A 8 4.02 -15.07 -2.85
N SER A 9 3.63 -16.05 -3.66
CA SER A 9 4.57 -17.07 -4.14
C SER A 9 5.64 -16.40 -5.00
N TRP A 10 6.89 -16.76 -4.76
CA TRP A 10 8.05 -16.32 -5.52
C TRP A 10 8.66 -17.51 -6.24
N LYS A 11 8.67 -17.44 -7.57
CA LYS A 11 9.25 -18.48 -8.42
C LYS A 11 10.74 -18.23 -8.59
N ASN A 12 11.56 -19.22 -8.26
CA ASN A 12 13.00 -19.12 -8.43
C ASN A 12 13.42 -19.68 -9.79
N GLU A 13 13.72 -18.79 -10.75
CA GLU A 13 14.23 -19.14 -12.09
C GLU A 13 15.53 -19.97 -12.04
N ALA A 14 16.39 -19.72 -11.04
CA ALA A 14 17.70 -20.36 -10.93
C ALA A 14 17.63 -21.81 -10.41
N SER A 15 16.51 -22.21 -9.82
CA SER A 15 16.35 -23.52 -9.19
C SER A 15 15.00 -24.15 -9.53
N LEU A 16 14.85 -24.66 -10.76
CA LEU A 16 13.69 -25.46 -11.22
C LEU A 16 13.36 -26.68 -10.32
N ARG A 17 14.20 -27.01 -9.33
CA ARG A 17 14.02 -28.12 -8.39
C ARG A 17 13.53 -27.68 -7.01
N ASP A 18 13.70 -26.41 -6.66
CA ASP A 18 13.20 -25.85 -5.40
C ASP A 18 11.86 -25.19 -5.71
N GLY A 19 10.80 -25.72 -5.11
CA GLY A 19 9.43 -25.27 -5.38
C GLY A 19 9.19 -23.80 -5.04
N ASP A 20 8.03 -23.29 -5.44
CA ASP A 20 7.60 -21.94 -5.12
C ASP A 20 7.66 -21.68 -3.60
N SER A 21 8.31 -20.59 -3.20
CA SER A 21 8.42 -20.17 -1.80
C SER A 21 7.58 -18.92 -1.55
N TRP A 22 7.04 -18.74 -0.34
CA TRP A 22 6.21 -17.58 -0.01
C TRP A 22 7.04 -16.50 0.65
N HIS A 23 6.94 -15.27 0.14
CA HIS A 23 7.69 -14.12 0.65
C HIS A 23 6.74 -12.94 0.88
N GLU A 24 7.08 -12.11 1.88
CA GLU A 24 6.47 -10.80 2.04
C GLU A 24 6.94 -9.92 0.89
N ILE A 25 6.02 -9.32 0.14
CA ILE A 25 6.36 -8.52 -1.05
C ILE A 25 5.99 -7.03 -0.90
N ALA A 26 5.17 -6.69 0.08
CA ALA A 26 4.85 -5.30 0.39
C ALA A 26 4.28 -5.10 1.79
N ARG A 27 4.42 -3.86 2.29
CA ARG A 27 3.71 -3.34 3.45
C ARG A 27 2.81 -2.17 3.05
N PRO A 28 1.61 -2.41 2.52
CA PRO A 28 0.79 -1.35 1.94
C PRO A 28 0.48 -0.20 2.89
N GLN A 29 0.25 -0.48 4.17
CA GLN A 29 -0.15 0.50 5.17
C GLN A 29 0.67 0.34 6.43
N VAL A 30 1.07 1.48 7.00
CA VAL A 30 1.51 1.57 8.38
C VAL A 30 0.51 2.37 9.21
N HIS A 31 0.14 1.84 10.38
CA HIS A 31 -0.87 2.45 11.25
C HIS A 31 -0.43 2.46 12.72
N GLY A 32 -0.74 3.55 13.43
CA GLY A 32 -0.55 3.63 14.88
C GLY A 32 -1.55 2.85 15.74
N HIS A 33 -2.62 2.30 15.15
CA HIS A 33 -3.72 1.61 15.84
C HIS A 33 -3.93 0.23 15.22
N ASP A 34 -4.74 -0.58 15.89
CA ASP A 34 -5.02 -1.93 15.47
C ASP A 34 -5.88 -1.94 14.20
N ILE A 35 -5.44 -2.69 13.18
CA ILE A 35 -6.22 -2.90 11.95
C ILE A 35 -7.20 -4.05 12.22
N ASN A 36 -8.50 -3.72 12.21
CA ASN A 36 -9.56 -4.65 12.58
C ASN A 36 -10.12 -5.44 11.41
N CYS A 37 -10.20 -4.82 10.23
CA CYS A 37 -10.81 -5.41 9.06
C CYS A 37 -10.19 -4.86 7.78
N VAL A 38 -10.20 -5.68 6.73
CA VAL A 38 -9.66 -5.30 5.42
C VAL A 38 -10.52 -5.92 4.31
N THR A 39 -10.54 -5.27 3.15
CA THR A 39 -11.05 -5.87 1.91
C THR A 39 -10.16 -5.45 0.74
N ILE A 40 -10.04 -6.32 -0.26
CA ILE A 40 -9.31 -6.05 -1.49
C ILE A 40 -10.32 -5.80 -2.61
N ILE A 41 -10.16 -4.69 -3.31
CA ILE A 41 -10.93 -4.35 -4.51
C ILE A 41 -10.06 -4.75 -5.71
N SER A 42 -10.46 -5.81 -6.39
CA SER A 42 -9.75 -6.28 -7.58
C SER A 42 -10.17 -5.48 -8.82
N GLY A 43 -9.38 -4.48 -9.20
CA GLY A 43 -9.51 -3.77 -10.48
C GLY A 43 -8.66 -4.39 -11.59
N LYS A 44 -8.94 -4.02 -12.86
CA LYS A 44 -8.00 -4.21 -13.98
C LYS A 44 -6.90 -3.16 -13.86
N GLY A 45 -5.77 -3.51 -13.25
CA GLY A 45 -4.60 -2.62 -13.10
C GLY A 45 -4.59 -1.74 -11.85
N ASN A 46 -5.76 -1.41 -11.28
CA ASN A 46 -5.88 -0.58 -10.07
C ASN A 46 -6.44 -1.40 -8.91
N HIS A 47 -5.66 -2.36 -8.40
CA HIS A 47 -6.05 -3.03 -7.16
C HIS A 47 -6.06 -2.03 -6.00
N CYS A 48 -7.12 -2.04 -5.21
CA CYS A 48 -7.17 -1.23 -4.00
C CYS A 48 -7.24 -2.12 -2.76
N PHE A 49 -6.62 -1.64 -1.70
CA PHE A 49 -6.68 -2.20 -0.37
C PHE A 49 -7.48 -1.23 0.50
N VAL A 50 -8.54 -1.70 1.15
CA VAL A 50 -9.31 -0.90 2.10
C VAL A 50 -9.12 -1.48 3.49
N SER A 51 -8.72 -0.65 4.44
CA SER A 51 -8.55 -1.02 5.84
C SER A 51 -9.54 -0.27 6.73
N GLY A 52 -10.04 -0.94 7.76
CA GLY A 52 -10.69 -0.33 8.90
C GLY A 52 -9.91 -0.65 10.16
N ALA A 53 -9.61 0.37 10.96
CA ALA A 53 -8.90 0.25 12.22
C ALA A 53 -9.78 0.76 13.38
N ASP A 54 -9.22 0.92 14.58
CA ASP A 54 -9.94 1.53 15.71
C ASP A 54 -10.32 3.00 15.46
N GLU A 55 -9.68 3.63 14.47
CA GLU A 55 -10.18 4.88 13.93
C GLU A 55 -11.53 4.65 13.23
N LYS A 56 -12.44 5.62 13.41
CA LYS A 56 -13.81 5.56 12.88
C LYS A 56 -13.89 5.81 11.37
N VAL A 57 -12.78 5.57 10.66
CA VAL A 57 -12.52 5.96 9.28
C VAL A 57 -11.96 4.75 8.56
N ALA A 58 -12.55 4.39 7.42
CA ALA A 58 -11.92 3.42 6.54
C ALA A 58 -10.93 4.14 5.63
N ARG A 59 -9.76 3.55 5.40
CA ARG A 59 -8.74 4.12 4.51
C ARG A 59 -8.59 3.27 3.28
N VAL A 60 -8.45 3.92 2.13
CA VAL A 60 -8.27 3.28 0.82
C VAL A 60 -6.85 3.55 0.35
N PHE A 61 -6.17 2.49 -0.03
CA PHE A 61 -4.82 2.52 -0.58
C PHE A 61 -4.80 1.87 -1.96
N GLU A 62 -4.02 2.42 -2.88
CA GLU A 62 -3.96 1.95 -4.26
C GLU A 62 -2.63 1.24 -4.52
N ALA A 63 -2.68 0.11 -5.24
CA ALA A 63 -1.48 -0.63 -5.60
C ALA A 63 -0.60 0.22 -6.54
N PRO A 64 0.62 0.59 -6.13
CA PRO A 64 1.49 1.37 -6.98
C PRO A 64 2.10 0.51 -8.10
N LEU A 65 2.58 1.17 -9.16
CA LEU A 65 3.17 0.51 -10.32
C LEU A 65 4.39 -0.36 -9.96
N SER A 66 5.21 0.07 -8.98
CA SER A 66 6.34 -0.73 -8.49
C SER A 66 5.88 -2.07 -7.92
N PHE A 67 4.86 -2.06 -7.07
CA PHE A 67 4.26 -3.27 -6.50
C PHE A 67 3.68 -4.17 -7.60
N LEU A 68 2.90 -3.64 -8.54
CA LEU A 68 2.28 -4.47 -9.58
C LEU A 68 3.33 -5.17 -10.44
N LYS A 69 4.42 -4.47 -10.78
CA LYS A 69 5.56 -5.04 -11.52
C LYS A 69 6.30 -6.10 -10.70
N THR A 70 6.51 -5.86 -9.40
CA THR A 70 7.09 -6.86 -8.48
C THR A 70 6.20 -8.09 -8.32
N LEU A 71 4.89 -7.91 -8.15
CA LEU A 71 3.95 -9.02 -8.05
C LEU A 71 3.97 -9.88 -9.32
N ASN A 72 4.00 -9.26 -10.51
CA ASN A 72 4.13 -10.00 -11.75
C ASN A 72 5.44 -10.77 -11.84
N HIS A 73 6.57 -10.13 -11.45
CA HIS A 73 7.86 -10.81 -11.41
C HIS A 73 7.85 -12.01 -10.45
N ALA A 74 7.26 -11.86 -9.27
CA ALA A 74 7.20 -12.94 -8.27
C ALA A 74 6.37 -14.15 -8.75
N THR A 75 5.27 -13.89 -9.48
CA THR A 75 4.24 -14.91 -9.78
C THR A 75 4.30 -15.50 -11.19
N SER A 76 4.91 -14.82 -12.16
CA SER A 76 4.91 -15.20 -13.58
C SER A 76 6.30 -15.56 -14.09
N GLN A 77 6.41 -16.61 -14.92
CA GLN A 77 7.66 -16.99 -15.62
C GLN A 77 7.79 -16.37 -17.01
N SER A 78 6.69 -15.94 -17.67
CA SER A 78 6.76 -15.60 -19.12
C SER A 78 5.59 -14.79 -19.69
N SER A 79 4.86 -14.00 -18.91
CA SER A 79 3.85 -13.09 -19.45
C SER A 79 4.28 -11.65 -19.22
N SER A 80 4.57 -10.96 -20.33
CA SER A 80 4.70 -9.52 -20.41
C SER A 80 3.64 -8.87 -19.53
N PHE A 81 4.09 -8.09 -18.55
CA PHE A 81 3.20 -7.20 -17.80
C PHE A 81 2.45 -6.38 -18.85
N SER A 82 1.15 -6.63 -19.03
CA SER A 82 0.41 -6.10 -20.18
C SER A 82 0.61 -4.60 -20.24
N GLU A 83 1.12 -4.10 -21.37
CA GLU A 83 1.38 -2.66 -21.57
C GLU A 83 0.15 -1.81 -21.25
N ASP A 84 -1.06 -2.36 -21.44
CA ASP A 84 -2.33 -1.75 -21.08
C ASP A 84 -2.45 -1.37 -19.59
N ILE A 85 -1.82 -2.11 -18.65
CA ILE A 85 -1.79 -1.76 -17.22
C ILE A 85 -0.81 -0.61 -16.96
N GLN A 86 0.23 -0.46 -17.78
CA GLN A 86 1.19 0.65 -17.64
C GLN A 86 0.61 2.01 -18.04
N VAL A 87 -0.40 2.05 -18.91
CA VAL A 87 -0.91 3.32 -19.46
C VAL A 87 -1.68 4.14 -18.42
N ASP A 88 -2.37 3.49 -17.48
CA ASP A 88 -3.27 4.17 -16.53
C ASP A 88 -2.64 4.41 -15.13
N VAL A 89 -1.62 3.64 -14.73
CA VAL A 89 -1.04 3.76 -13.37
C VAL A 89 0.17 4.70 -13.35
N GLN A 90 -0.03 5.93 -12.88
CA GLN A 90 1.02 6.96 -12.82
C GLN A 90 1.74 7.08 -11.46
N ILE A 91 1.35 6.26 -10.47
CA ILE A 91 1.89 6.30 -9.11
C ILE A 91 2.93 5.20 -8.93
N LEU A 92 4.17 5.58 -8.60
CA LEU A 92 5.29 4.68 -8.38
C LEU A 92 5.30 4.04 -6.99
N GLY A 93 4.77 4.71 -5.98
CA GLY A 93 4.80 4.27 -4.59
C GLY A 93 4.30 5.38 -3.67
N ALA A 94 4.68 5.34 -2.39
CA ALA A 94 4.28 6.35 -1.44
C ALA A 94 5.35 6.73 -0.40
N ASN A 95 5.30 7.98 0.03
CA ASN A 95 6.06 8.51 1.17
C ASN A 95 5.20 8.56 2.42
N MET A 96 5.78 8.25 3.58
CA MET A 96 5.16 8.58 4.86
C MET A 96 5.26 10.09 5.12
N SER A 97 4.15 10.69 5.56
CA SER A 97 4.17 12.06 6.08
C SER A 97 4.87 12.13 7.45
N ALA A 98 5.36 13.32 7.83
CA ALA A 98 6.18 13.57 9.02
C ALA A 98 5.60 13.05 10.36
N LEU A 99 4.28 12.85 10.46
CA LEU A 99 3.62 12.30 11.67
C LEU A 99 3.23 10.83 11.54
N GLY A 100 3.58 10.16 10.43
CA GLY A 100 3.20 8.77 10.19
C GLY A 100 1.70 8.56 9.93
N LEU A 101 0.93 9.63 9.71
CA LEU A 101 -0.54 9.59 9.68
C LEU A 101 -1.14 9.43 8.29
N SER A 102 -0.33 9.50 7.24
CA SER A 102 -0.79 9.38 5.86
C SER A 102 0.36 9.04 4.92
N GLN A 103 0.03 8.33 3.84
CA GLN A 103 0.95 7.86 2.80
C GLN A 103 0.67 8.62 1.50
N LYS A 104 1.57 9.53 1.12
CA LYS A 104 1.40 10.41 -0.04
C LYS A 104 1.95 9.76 -1.31
N PRO A 105 1.25 9.84 -2.45
CA PRO A 105 1.71 9.26 -3.71
C PRO A 105 3.02 9.89 -4.22
N ILE A 106 3.88 9.05 -4.78
CA ILE A 106 5.03 9.45 -5.60
C ILE A 106 4.65 9.24 -7.07
N TYR A 107 4.59 10.31 -7.86
CA TYR A 107 4.21 10.24 -9.27
C TYR A 107 5.43 10.09 -10.18
N LEU A 108 5.27 9.35 -11.29
CA LEU A 108 6.29 9.15 -12.34
C LEU A 108 6.91 10.46 -12.86
N GLN A 109 6.11 11.53 -12.98
CA GLN A 109 6.59 12.82 -13.52
C GLN A 109 7.39 13.65 -12.50
N ALA A 110 7.14 13.45 -11.20
CA ALA A 110 7.82 14.20 -10.13
C ALA A 110 9.27 13.73 -9.91
N THR A 111 9.66 12.55 -10.41
CA THR A 111 11.04 12.06 -10.28
C THR A 111 12.03 12.72 -11.26
N HIS A 112 11.54 13.43 -12.28
CA HIS A 112 12.37 14.18 -13.24
C HIS A 112 12.70 15.62 -12.80
N GLU A 113 12.00 16.12 -11.78
CA GLU A 113 12.34 17.39 -11.14
C GLU A 113 13.08 17.07 -9.83
N THR A 114 14.38 17.32 -9.78
CA THR A 114 15.08 17.33 -8.49
C THR A 114 14.39 18.39 -7.61
N PRO A 115 13.91 18.06 -6.41
CA PRO A 115 13.31 19.07 -5.55
C PRO A 115 14.43 20.02 -5.10
N TYR A 116 14.57 21.14 -5.80
CA TYR A 116 15.35 22.27 -5.33
C TYR A 116 14.62 22.77 -4.07
N ARG A 117 15.12 22.37 -2.90
CA ARG A 117 14.65 22.90 -1.62
C ARG A 117 14.90 24.40 -1.63
N SER A 118 13.84 25.19 -1.87
CA SER A 118 13.86 26.61 -1.55
C SER A 118 13.99 26.71 -0.04
N GLY A 119 15.22 26.88 0.42
CA GLY A 119 15.57 26.97 1.84
C GLY A 119 14.91 28.18 2.45
N ASN A 120 13.77 27.99 3.09
CA ASN A 120 13.23 28.92 4.06
C ASN A 120 12.18 28.24 4.95
N ASP A 121 12.63 27.40 5.89
CA ASP A 121 12.13 27.54 7.27
C ASP A 121 13.11 26.91 8.25
N GLY A 122 13.45 27.70 9.27
CA GLY A 122 14.36 27.28 10.32
C GLY A 122 13.66 26.39 11.35
N LEU A 123 14.50 25.65 12.07
CA LEU A 123 14.19 24.99 13.33
C LEU A 123 13.16 23.83 13.26
N ASP A 124 13.66 22.62 12.97
CA ASP A 124 13.54 21.51 13.93
C ASP A 124 14.33 20.30 13.43
N THR A 125 15.28 19.84 14.25
CA THR A 125 15.87 18.51 14.20
C THR A 125 14.84 17.47 14.64
N LEU A 126 13.75 17.36 13.90
CA LEU A 126 12.85 16.21 13.95
C LEU A 126 13.37 15.22 12.91
N GLU A 127 13.62 13.97 13.31
CA GLU A 127 14.09 12.88 12.46
C GLU A 127 13.41 12.93 11.08
N THR A 128 14.14 13.40 10.06
CA THR A 128 13.60 13.50 8.70
C THR A 128 13.30 12.09 8.22
N ILE A 129 12.01 11.78 8.05
CA ILE A 129 11.57 10.55 7.42
C ILE A 129 12.21 10.50 6.03
N PRO A 130 12.96 9.43 5.70
CA PRO A 130 13.61 9.32 4.39
C PRO A 130 12.54 9.23 3.29
N ASP A 131 12.80 9.89 2.17
CA ASP A 131 11.98 9.71 0.97
C ASP A 131 12.09 8.25 0.50
N ALA A 132 10.95 7.63 0.24
CA ALA A 132 10.86 6.32 -0.36
C ALA A 132 11.45 6.37 -1.77
N VAL A 133 12.12 5.28 -2.14
CA VAL A 133 12.62 5.05 -3.50
C VAL A 133 11.93 3.79 -4.03
N PRO A 134 10.66 3.89 -4.50
CA PRO A 134 9.94 2.73 -4.99
C PRO A 134 10.66 2.14 -6.20
N ALA A 135 10.89 0.83 -6.16
CA ALA A 135 11.60 0.11 -7.21
C ALA A 135 10.88 -1.20 -7.52
N VAL A 136 11.10 -1.71 -8.73
CA VAL A 136 10.67 -3.07 -9.07
C VAL A 136 11.67 -4.04 -8.46
N LEU A 137 11.19 -4.85 -7.53
CA LEU A 137 11.96 -5.90 -6.86
C LEU A 137 11.93 -7.18 -7.69
N THR A 138 13.11 -7.69 -8.03
CA THR A 138 13.34 -8.92 -8.81
C THR A 138 13.86 -10.08 -7.96
N GLU A 139 13.98 -9.86 -6.65
CA GLU A 139 14.28 -10.87 -5.65
C GLU A 139 13.42 -10.62 -4.40
N PRO A 140 13.23 -11.63 -3.52
CA PRO A 140 12.50 -11.45 -2.27
C PRO A 140 12.99 -10.22 -1.48
N PRO A 141 12.08 -9.28 -1.12
CA PRO A 141 12.47 -8.04 -0.48
C PRO A 141 13.08 -8.23 0.91
N ILE A 142 14.07 -7.40 1.25
CA ILE A 142 14.60 -7.32 2.61
C ILE A 142 13.77 -6.37 3.49
N GLU A 143 14.00 -6.43 4.81
CA GLU A 143 13.24 -5.66 5.81
C GLU A 143 13.22 -4.15 5.52
N ASP A 144 14.35 -3.55 5.15
CA ASP A 144 14.42 -2.10 4.88
C ASP A 144 13.60 -1.70 3.66
N GLN A 145 13.60 -2.53 2.60
CA GLN A 145 12.77 -2.30 1.43
C GLN A 145 11.29 -2.42 1.78
N LEU A 146 10.92 -3.44 2.55
CA LEU A 146 9.54 -3.64 3.02
C LEU A 146 9.07 -2.47 3.88
N ALA A 147 9.89 -1.98 4.79
CA ALA A 147 9.54 -0.91 5.72
C ALA A 147 9.31 0.45 5.03
N TRP A 148 10.09 0.77 3.99
CA TRP A 148 10.14 2.13 3.44
C TRP A 148 9.74 2.27 1.98
N HIS A 149 9.89 1.24 1.16
CA HIS A 149 9.81 1.37 -0.30
C HIS A 149 8.60 0.65 -0.92
N THR A 150 7.84 -0.07 -0.11
CA THR A 150 6.68 -0.87 -0.56
C THR A 150 5.34 -0.37 -0.03
N LEU A 151 5.30 0.85 0.49
CA LEU A 151 4.07 1.51 0.94
C LEU A 151 3.17 1.85 -0.24
N TRP A 152 1.85 1.79 -0.02
CA TRP A 152 0.86 2.14 -1.02
C TRP A 152 0.34 3.56 -0.79
N PRO A 153 0.08 4.36 -1.83
CA PRO A 153 -0.55 5.67 -1.68
C PRO A 153 -1.93 5.56 -1.04
N GLU A 154 -2.20 6.38 -0.02
CA GLU A 154 -3.55 6.55 0.54
C GLU A 154 -4.35 7.48 -0.37
N SER A 155 -5.35 6.96 -1.06
CA SER A 155 -6.16 7.76 -2.01
C SER A 155 -7.40 8.37 -1.35
N HIS A 156 -8.03 7.67 -0.40
CA HIS A 156 -9.28 8.15 0.22
C HIS A 156 -9.41 7.79 1.70
N LYS A 157 -10.19 8.60 2.40
CA LYS A 157 -10.72 8.36 3.74
C LYS A 157 -12.24 8.34 3.68
N LEU A 158 -12.85 7.25 4.12
CA LEU A 158 -14.29 7.04 4.12
C LEU A 158 -14.82 7.23 5.54
N TYR A 159 -15.58 8.30 5.73
CA TYR A 159 -16.20 8.67 6.99
C TYR A 159 -17.66 8.21 7.04
N GLY A 160 -18.19 7.97 8.23
CA GLY A 160 -19.62 7.67 8.41
C GLY A 160 -19.97 6.86 9.65
N HIS A 161 -18.99 6.22 10.29
CA HIS A 161 -19.21 5.43 11.50
C HIS A 161 -18.94 6.24 12.77
N GLY A 162 -19.77 6.02 13.80
CA GLY A 162 -19.59 6.64 15.12
C GLY A 162 -18.65 5.87 16.05
N ASN A 163 -18.30 4.64 15.66
CA ASN A 163 -17.56 3.64 16.44
C ASN A 163 -16.49 2.96 15.56
N GLU A 164 -15.67 2.14 16.20
CA GLU A 164 -14.62 1.33 15.57
C GLU A 164 -15.19 0.44 14.46
N LEU A 165 -14.49 0.41 13.32
CA LEU A 165 -14.85 -0.46 12.23
C LEU A 165 -14.62 -1.92 12.61
N PHE A 166 -15.58 -2.76 12.28
CA PHE A 166 -15.57 -4.18 12.62
C PHE A 166 -15.44 -5.07 11.40
N SER A 167 -16.12 -4.73 10.30
CA SER A 167 -16.09 -5.54 9.09
C SER A 167 -16.18 -4.67 7.85
N LEU A 168 -15.46 -5.09 6.82
CA LEU A 168 -15.45 -4.54 5.47
C LEU A 168 -15.65 -5.67 4.47
N CYS A 169 -16.40 -5.40 3.40
CA CYS A 169 -16.42 -6.25 2.22
C CYS A 169 -16.59 -5.39 0.97
N CYS A 170 -16.16 -5.91 -0.17
CA CYS A 170 -16.48 -5.35 -1.48
C CYS A 170 -17.35 -6.31 -2.27
N ASP A 171 -18.09 -5.79 -3.24
CA ASP A 171 -18.79 -6.62 -4.21
C ASP A 171 -17.80 -7.25 -5.22
N HIS A 172 -18.29 -8.21 -6.01
CA HIS A 172 -17.46 -8.94 -6.96
C HIS A 172 -16.92 -8.06 -8.10
N GLU A 173 -17.64 -6.99 -8.48
CA GLU A 173 -17.19 -6.07 -9.52
C GLU A 173 -16.28 -4.96 -8.97
N GLY A 174 -16.08 -4.90 -7.65
CA GLY A 174 -15.23 -3.91 -7.00
C GLY A 174 -15.77 -2.47 -7.06
N LYS A 175 -17.08 -2.30 -7.25
CA LYS A 175 -17.75 -0.99 -7.38
C LYS A 175 -18.25 -0.44 -6.05
N LEU A 176 -18.53 -1.32 -5.09
CA LEU A 176 -19.13 -0.99 -3.81
C LEU A 176 -18.29 -1.57 -2.68
N VAL A 177 -18.15 -0.80 -1.61
CA VAL A 177 -17.59 -1.23 -0.33
C VAL A 177 -18.67 -1.06 0.73
N ALA A 178 -18.99 -2.14 1.43
CA ALA A 178 -19.84 -2.11 2.60
C ALA A 178 -18.99 -2.16 3.87
N SER A 179 -19.40 -1.41 4.89
CA SER A 179 -18.71 -1.30 6.16
C SER A 179 -19.70 -1.40 7.32
N SER A 180 -19.25 -1.98 8.44
CA SER A 180 -20.01 -2.04 9.68
C SER A 180 -19.11 -1.64 10.86
N CYS A 181 -19.71 -1.06 11.91
CA CYS A 181 -19.00 -0.71 13.14
C CYS A 181 -19.62 -1.41 14.35
N LYS A 182 -18.82 -1.50 15.42
CA LYS A 182 -19.28 -2.08 16.69
C LYS A 182 -20.45 -1.25 17.25
N VAL A 183 -21.43 -1.92 17.83
CA VAL A 183 -22.47 -1.26 18.64
C VAL A 183 -21.87 -0.89 20.00
N ARG A 184 -22.07 0.35 20.46
CA ARG A 184 -21.84 0.70 21.85
C ARG A 184 -23.19 0.65 22.59
N PRO A 185 -23.40 -0.29 23.53
CA PRO A 185 -24.56 -0.22 24.40
C PRO A 185 -24.42 1.04 25.28
N ASN A 186 -25.44 1.89 25.29
CA ASN A 186 -25.53 2.95 26.26
C ASN A 186 -25.72 2.28 27.63
N LEU A 187 -24.68 2.21 28.45
CA LEU A 187 -24.87 2.09 29.90
C LEU A 187 -25.42 3.44 30.37
N GLN A 188 -26.75 3.54 30.40
CA GLN A 188 -27.46 4.50 31.25
C GLN A 188 -27.42 4.02 32.70
#